data_AF-A0A535E6Q2-F1
#
_entry.id   AF-A0A535E6Q2-F1
#
_cell.length_a   1.000
_cell.length_b   1.000
_cell.length_c   1.000
_cell.angle_alpha   90.00
_cell.angle_beta   90.00
_cell.angle_gamma   90.00
#
_symmetry.space_group_name_H-M   'P 1'
#
loop_
_entity.id
_entity.type
_entity.pdbx_description
1 polymer ?
#
loop_
_entity_poly.entity_id
_entity_poly.type
_entity_poly.pdbx_seq_one_letter_code
_entity_poly.pdbx_strand_id
1 'polypeptide(L)'
;MRTRPRFVDTGNPALAVECPRCGLLTPRFLPYCKNCSFALWPDRATAGAAFEAWQHADPARALARPYDMELPAPPPREIVDYEERAHRLGIHLFPSSSYPFVICVGFLFLGLAAVPFSGVVRIVLLVLGLVVFLVGVIGWVVLEDVRMYEDVVSHDAPVPDAGHEVAGHPAEEQRH
;
A
#
# COMPACT_ATOMS: atom_id res chain seq x y z
N MET A 1 -24.90 -30.86 9.31
CA MET A 1 -25.37 -29.55 9.85
C MET A 1 -25.19 -29.58 11.35
N ARG A 2 -24.24 -28.80 11.91
CA ARG A 2 -24.11 -28.68 13.38
C ARG A 2 -25.19 -27.72 13.87
N THR A 3 -26.05 -28.20 14.76
CA THR A 3 -27.13 -27.44 15.39
C THR A 3 -26.53 -26.33 16.24
N ARG A 4 -26.77 -25.07 15.87
CA ARG A 4 -26.33 -23.92 16.66
C ARG A 4 -27.05 -23.94 18.02
N PRO A 5 -26.35 -23.71 19.14
CA PRO A 5 -26.99 -23.70 20.45
C PRO A 5 -28.01 -22.56 20.54
N ARG A 6 -29.26 -22.89 20.90
CA ARG A 6 -30.38 -21.93 21.06
C ARG A 6 -30.28 -21.04 22.31
N PHE A 7 -29.28 -21.25 23.16
CA PHE A 7 -29.19 -20.67 24.51
C PHE A 7 -28.23 -19.48 24.61
N VAL A 8 -27.74 -18.95 23.49
CA VAL A 8 -26.77 -17.85 23.48
C VAL A 8 -27.47 -16.55 23.20
N ASP A 9 -27.39 -15.61 24.13
CA ASP A 9 -27.82 -14.24 23.90
C ASP A 9 -26.87 -13.53 22.92
N THR A 10 -27.30 -13.44 21.66
CA THR A 10 -26.61 -12.76 20.57
C THR A 10 -26.88 -11.26 20.53
N GLY A 11 -27.89 -10.78 21.26
CA GLY A 11 -28.24 -9.36 21.37
C GLY A 11 -27.26 -8.59 22.26
N ASN A 12 -26.67 -9.27 23.26
CA ASN A 12 -25.62 -8.67 24.09
C ASN A 12 -24.25 -8.65 23.36
N PRO A 13 -23.66 -7.46 23.11
CA PRO A 13 -22.37 -7.33 22.43
C PRO A 13 -21.16 -7.61 23.33
N ALA A 14 -21.35 -7.89 24.63
CA ALA A 14 -20.23 -8.11 25.54
C ALA A 14 -19.49 -9.43 25.27
N LEU A 15 -18.16 -9.33 25.17
CA LEU A 15 -17.21 -10.46 25.10
C LEU A 15 -16.73 -10.90 26.49
N ALA A 16 -16.90 -10.07 27.51
CA ALA A 16 -16.62 -10.40 28.90
C ALA A 16 -17.91 -10.64 29.69
N VAL A 17 -17.80 -11.47 30.74
CA VAL A 17 -18.86 -11.73 31.72
C VAL A 17 -18.24 -11.80 33.11
N GLU A 18 -19.01 -11.43 34.13
CA GLU A 18 -18.62 -11.64 35.52
C GLU A 18 -18.74 -13.13 35.87
N CYS A 19 -17.69 -13.70 36.45
CA CYS A 19 -17.73 -15.09 36.89
C CYS A 19 -18.67 -15.24 38.09
N PRO A 20 -19.66 -16.16 38.06
CA PRO A 20 -20.60 -16.32 39.17
C PRO A 20 -19.96 -16.86 40.45
N ARG A 21 -18.74 -17.41 40.37
CA ARG A 21 -18.01 -17.92 41.54
C ARG A 21 -17.13 -16.87 42.21
N CYS A 22 -16.34 -16.11 41.44
CA CYS A 22 -15.36 -15.17 41.98
C CYS A 22 -15.68 -13.69 41.72
N GLY A 23 -16.74 -13.37 40.99
CA GLY A 23 -17.15 -12.00 40.67
C GLY A 23 -16.23 -11.25 39.69
N LEU A 24 -15.10 -11.84 39.30
CA LEU A 24 -14.14 -11.19 38.40
C LEU A 24 -14.55 -11.36 36.94
N LEU A 25 -14.27 -10.33 36.13
CA LEU A 25 -14.45 -10.36 34.69
C LEU A 25 -13.57 -11.45 34.04
N THR A 26 -14.17 -12.18 33.11
CA THR A 26 -13.51 -13.24 32.33
C THR A 26 -14.12 -13.27 30.92
N PRO A 27 -13.40 -13.78 29.91
CA PRO A 27 -13.98 -13.93 28.58
C PRO A 27 -15.19 -14.87 28.62
N ARG A 28 -16.30 -14.43 28.05
CA ARG A 28 -17.62 -15.05 28.09
C ARG A 28 -17.65 -16.42 27.42
N PHE A 29 -16.85 -16.61 26.38
CA PHE A 29 -16.88 -17.81 25.53
C PHE A 29 -15.74 -18.80 25.82
N LEU A 30 -15.08 -18.67 26.97
CA LEU A 30 -14.16 -19.69 27.46
C LEU A 30 -14.90 -20.79 28.22
N PRO A 31 -14.47 -22.05 28.11
CA PRO A 31 -15.06 -23.16 28.87
C PRO A 31 -14.99 -22.93 30.38
N TYR A 32 -13.92 -22.26 30.85
CA TYR A 32 -13.64 -22.01 32.25
C TYR A 32 -13.30 -20.54 32.47
N CYS A 33 -13.62 -20.04 33.67
CA CYS A 33 -13.17 -18.73 34.12
C CYS A 33 -11.64 -18.69 34.18
N LYS A 34 -11.04 -17.66 33.56
CA LYS A 34 -9.59 -17.45 33.54
C LYS A 34 -8.98 -17.30 34.94
N ASN A 35 -9.76 -16.82 35.91
CA ASN A 35 -9.26 -16.48 37.26
C ASN A 35 -9.40 -17.62 38.26
N CYS A 36 -10.51 -18.38 38.23
CA CYS A 36 -10.81 -19.39 39.25
C CYS A 36 -11.15 -20.79 38.69
N SER A 37 -10.99 -20.99 37.38
CA SER A 37 -11.28 -22.25 36.67
C SER A 37 -12.72 -22.76 36.77
N PHE A 38 -13.66 -21.94 37.26
CA PHE A 38 -15.07 -22.29 37.30
C PHE A 38 -15.61 -22.54 35.89
N ALA A 39 -16.36 -23.64 35.70
CA ALA A 39 -16.95 -23.99 34.41
C ALA A 39 -18.05 -22.99 34.02
N LEU A 40 -17.79 -22.18 32.99
CA LEU A 40 -18.75 -21.23 32.43
C LEU A 40 -19.67 -21.91 31.42
N TRP A 41 -19.15 -22.94 30.74
CA TRP A 41 -19.88 -23.75 29.78
C TRP A 41 -19.77 -25.23 30.14
N PRO A 42 -20.73 -26.07 29.73
CA PRO A 42 -20.67 -27.51 29.96
C PRO A 42 -19.41 -28.16 29.38
N ASP A 43 -18.98 -27.70 28.21
CA ASP A 43 -17.81 -28.22 27.49
C ASP A 43 -17.26 -27.20 26.48
N ARG A 44 -16.07 -27.47 25.94
CA ARG A 44 -15.37 -26.61 24.97
C ARG A 44 -16.10 -26.49 23.63
N ALA A 45 -16.75 -27.54 23.16
CA ALA A 45 -17.45 -27.51 21.87
C ALA A 45 -18.69 -26.62 21.96
N THR A 46 -19.42 -26.68 23.07
CA THR A 46 -20.57 -25.80 23.31
C THR A 46 -20.14 -24.33 23.42
N ALA A 47 -19.03 -24.04 24.11
CA ALA A 47 -18.47 -22.69 24.21
C ALA A 47 -18.06 -22.13 22.82
N GLY A 48 -17.39 -22.94 22.00
CA GLY A 48 -17.00 -22.56 20.63
C GLY A 48 -18.21 -22.35 19.71
N ALA A 49 -19.20 -23.25 19.75
CA ALA A 49 -20.43 -23.10 18.97
C ALA A 49 -21.22 -21.86 19.38
N ALA A 50 -21.17 -21.48 20.66
CA ALA A 50 -21.79 -20.27 21.15
C ALA A 50 -21.07 -19.00 20.66
N PHE A 51 -19.74 -19.01 20.66
CA PHE A 51 -18.94 -17.94 20.09
C PHE A 51 -19.23 -17.75 18.60
N GLU A 52 -19.24 -18.83 17.82
CA GLU A 52 -19.57 -18.79 16.39
C GLU A 52 -20.97 -18.23 16.14
N ALA A 53 -21.97 -18.66 16.91
CA ALA A 53 -23.34 -18.14 16.80
C ALA A 53 -23.42 -16.64 17.13
N TRP A 54 -22.71 -16.19 18.16
CA TRP A 54 -22.63 -14.79 18.56
C TRP A 54 -21.88 -13.92 17.54
N GLN A 55 -20.80 -14.44 16.96
CA GLN A 55 -20.02 -13.77 15.92
C GLN A 55 -20.80 -13.63 14.61
N HIS A 56 -21.55 -14.67 14.22
CA HIS A 56 -22.37 -14.65 13.01
C HIS A 56 -23.59 -13.74 13.09
N ALA A 57 -23.99 -13.32 14.29
CA ALA A 57 -25.16 -12.44 14.46
C ALA A 57 -24.90 -10.99 14.02
N ASP A 58 -23.64 -10.56 13.94
CA ASP A 58 -23.27 -9.18 13.62
C ASP A 58 -21.90 -9.11 12.92
N PRO A 59 -21.82 -8.57 11.69
CA PRO A 59 -20.56 -8.41 10.95
C PRO A 59 -19.46 -7.64 11.69
N ALA A 60 -19.81 -6.73 12.61
CA ALA A 60 -18.85 -5.98 13.40
C ALA A 60 -17.99 -6.87 14.32
N ARG A 61 -18.44 -8.11 14.58
CA ARG A 61 -17.78 -9.08 15.46
C ARG A 61 -16.82 -10.01 14.71
N ALA A 62 -16.68 -9.85 13.39
CA ALA A 62 -15.91 -10.77 12.54
C ALA A 62 -14.45 -10.94 12.98
N LEU A 63 -13.85 -9.91 13.58
CA LEU A 63 -12.45 -9.93 14.04
C LEU A 63 -12.28 -10.33 15.51
N ALA A 64 -13.38 -10.48 16.25
CA ALA A 64 -13.33 -10.88 17.65
C ALA A 64 -12.73 -12.30 17.79
N ARG A 65 -12.09 -12.55 18.93
CA ARG A 65 -11.55 -13.86 19.33
C ARG A 65 -12.19 -14.31 20.65
N PRO A 66 -12.24 -15.63 20.93
CA PRO A 66 -12.85 -16.15 22.15
C PRO A 66 -12.21 -15.69 23.47
N TYR A 67 -10.95 -15.26 23.43
CA TYR A 67 -10.18 -14.83 24.60
C TYR A 67 -10.23 -13.31 24.83
N ASP A 68 -10.83 -12.56 23.90
CA ASP A 68 -10.91 -11.11 23.98
C ASP A 68 -11.91 -10.71 25.08
N MET A 69 -11.61 -9.63 25.78
CA MET A 69 -12.50 -9.04 26.80
C MET A 69 -13.40 -7.96 26.20
N GLU A 70 -12.96 -7.36 25.11
CA GLU A 70 -13.58 -6.24 24.41
C GLU A 70 -13.50 -6.47 22.91
N LEU A 71 -14.41 -5.89 22.13
CA LEU A 71 -14.33 -6.01 20.68
C LEU A 71 -13.07 -5.30 20.18
N PRO A 72 -12.30 -5.90 19.27
CA PRO A 72 -11.17 -5.21 18.66
C PRO A 72 -11.67 -3.97 17.93
N ALA A 73 -10.94 -2.87 18.09
CA ALA A 73 -11.19 -1.67 17.31
C ALA A 73 -11.15 -2.02 15.82
N PRO A 74 -12.04 -1.45 14.98
CA PRO A 74 -11.95 -1.63 13.55
C PRO A 74 -10.54 -1.22 13.09
N PRO A 75 -9.91 -1.97 12.18
CA PRO A 75 -8.60 -1.60 11.68
C PRO A 75 -8.66 -0.17 11.14
N PRO A 76 -7.65 0.67 11.40
CA PRO A 76 -7.62 2.00 10.83
C PRO A 76 -7.76 1.85 9.31
N ARG A 77 -8.62 2.67 8.70
CA ARG A 77 -8.67 2.77 7.23
C ARG A 77 -7.32 3.30 6.80
N GLU A 78 -6.41 2.41 6.42
CA GLU A 78 -5.11 2.79 5.90
C GLU A 78 -5.35 3.44 4.54
N ILE A 79 -5.38 4.78 4.52
CA ILE A 79 -5.32 5.55 3.29
C ILE A 79 -3.86 5.45 2.86
N VAL A 80 -3.56 4.43 2.04
CA VAL A 80 -2.22 4.24 1.50
C VAL A 80 -1.97 5.32 0.47
N ASP A 81 -1.07 6.24 0.78
CA ASP A 81 -0.47 7.13 -0.21
C ASP A 81 0.52 6.32 -1.06
N TYR A 82 0.10 6.00 -2.28
CA TYR A 82 0.90 5.21 -3.21
C TYR A 82 2.11 5.98 -3.74
N GLU A 83 2.06 7.31 -3.78
CA GLU A 83 3.16 8.15 -4.24
C GLU A 83 4.28 8.16 -3.20
N GLU A 84 3.94 8.41 -1.93
CA GLU A 84 4.94 8.38 -0.85
C GLU A 84 5.55 6.98 -0.68
N ARG A 85 4.73 5.93 -0.82
CA ARG A 85 5.21 4.54 -0.76
C ARG A 85 6.12 4.18 -1.94
N ALA A 86 5.86 4.70 -3.14
CA ALA A 86 6.72 4.51 -4.30
C ALA A 86 8.07 5.23 -4.14
N HIS A 87 8.07 6.46 -3.61
CA HIS A 87 9.30 7.19 -3.27
C HIS A 87 10.15 6.43 -2.24
N ARG A 88 9.55 5.87 -1.19
CA ARG A 88 10.28 5.05 -0.20
C ARG A 88 10.88 3.76 -0.78
N LEU A 89 10.25 3.21 -1.83
CA LEU A 89 10.72 1.99 -2.49
C LEU A 89 11.81 2.26 -3.54
N GLY A 90 12.20 3.53 -3.74
CA GLY A 90 13.20 3.92 -4.76
C GLY A 90 12.71 3.72 -6.19
N ILE A 91 11.39 3.58 -6.40
CA ILE A 91 10.82 3.49 -7.73
C ILE A 91 10.72 4.92 -8.26
N HIS A 92 11.72 5.34 -9.03
CA HIS A 92 11.63 6.57 -9.81
C HIS A 92 10.59 6.38 -10.90
N LEU A 93 9.37 6.90 -10.67
CA LEU A 93 8.39 7.03 -11.73
C LEU A 93 8.81 8.23 -12.59
N PHE A 94 9.31 7.96 -13.80
CA PHE A 94 9.57 9.05 -14.74
C PHE A 94 8.23 9.69 -15.13
N PRO A 95 8.15 11.04 -15.18
CA PRO A 95 6.96 11.72 -15.67
C PRO A 95 6.66 11.29 -17.11
N SER A 96 5.39 11.38 -17.51
CA SER A 96 4.98 10.97 -18.85
C SER A 96 5.71 11.77 -19.95
N SER A 97 6.49 11.08 -20.79
CA SER A 97 7.23 11.67 -21.92
C SER A 97 6.58 11.34 -23.26
N SER A 98 6.40 12.34 -24.12
CA SER A 98 5.88 12.16 -25.49
C SER A 98 6.99 11.93 -26.53
N TYR A 99 8.26 12.13 -26.18
CA TYR A 99 9.35 12.09 -27.17
C TYR A 99 9.62 10.71 -27.78
N PRO A 100 9.49 9.58 -27.06
CA PRO A 100 9.61 8.25 -27.68
C PRO A 100 8.66 8.06 -28.87
N PHE A 101 7.43 8.59 -28.76
CA PHE A 101 6.46 8.56 -29.86
C PHE A 101 6.92 9.40 -31.05
N VAL A 102 7.41 10.63 -30.80
CA VAL A 102 7.94 11.52 -31.85
C VAL A 102 9.12 10.87 -32.58
N ILE A 103 10.02 10.22 -31.84
CA ILE A 103 11.16 9.48 -32.41
C ILE A 103 10.69 8.36 -33.33
N CYS A 104 9.69 7.57 -32.92
CA CYS A 104 9.11 6.52 -33.75
C CYS A 104 8.48 7.07 -35.03
N VAL A 105 7.78 8.21 -34.96
CA VAL A 105 7.21 8.88 -36.14
C VAL A 105 8.32 9.34 -37.09
N GLY A 106 9.42 9.90 -36.58
CA GLY A 106 10.59 10.24 -37.38
C GLY A 106 11.19 9.02 -38.09
N PHE A 107 11.38 7.92 -37.35
CA PHE A 107 11.85 6.65 -37.93
C PHE A 107 10.93 6.08 -38.99
N LEU A 108 9.61 6.22 -38.83
CA LEU A 108 8.64 5.78 -39.83
C LEU A 108 8.87 6.48 -41.17
N PHE A 109 9.03 7.81 -41.17
CA PHE A 109 9.31 8.57 -42.40
C PHE A 109 10.67 8.23 -43.02
N LEU A 110 11.70 8.05 -42.19
CA LEU A 110 13.02 7.58 -42.65
C LEU A 110 12.94 6.19 -43.29
N GLY A 111 12.18 5.27 -42.68
CA GLY A 111 11.94 3.94 -43.24
C GLY A 111 11.18 3.99 -44.57
N LEU A 112 10.16 4.85 -44.68
CA LEU A 112 9.43 5.05 -45.94
C LEU A 112 10.31 5.66 -47.04
N ALA A 113 11.30 6.48 -46.70
CA ALA A 113 12.26 7.02 -47.67
C ALA A 113 13.17 5.94 -48.30
N ALA A 114 13.36 4.81 -47.63
CA ALA A 114 14.13 3.67 -48.14
C ALA A 114 13.36 2.85 -49.19
N VAL A 115 12.03 2.98 -49.24
CA VAL A 115 11.18 2.33 -50.24
C VAL A 115 11.43 2.96 -51.62
N PRO A 116 11.45 2.17 -52.71
CA PRO A 116 11.75 2.66 -54.06
C PRO A 116 10.58 3.47 -54.69
N PHE A 117 10.23 4.60 -54.08
CA PHE A 117 9.36 5.62 -54.67
C PHE A 117 10.12 6.53 -55.65
N SER A 118 9.42 7.50 -56.24
CA SER A 118 10.06 8.56 -57.03
C SER A 118 11.11 9.31 -56.20
N GLY A 119 12.22 9.71 -56.83
CA GLY A 119 13.34 10.33 -56.12
C GLY A 119 12.95 11.57 -55.30
N VAL A 120 12.05 12.39 -55.84
CA VAL A 120 11.53 13.58 -55.15
C VAL A 120 10.81 13.20 -53.86
N VAL A 121 9.92 12.20 -53.90
CA VAL A 121 9.16 11.75 -52.72
C VAL A 121 10.11 11.19 -51.66
N ARG A 122 11.13 10.43 -52.06
CA ARG A 122 12.13 9.88 -51.13
C ARG A 122 12.92 10.98 -50.42
N ILE A 123 13.35 12.02 -51.14
CA ILE A 123 14.09 13.14 -50.56
C ILE A 123 13.21 13.89 -49.56
N VAL A 124 11.94 14.17 -49.90
CA VAL A 124 11.01 14.84 -48.99
C VAL A 124 10.79 14.03 -47.72
N LEU A 125 10.54 12.72 -47.85
CA LEU A 125 10.36 11.81 -46.71
C LEU A 125 11.63 11.72 -45.84
N LEU A 126 12.81 11.69 -46.46
CA LEU A 126 14.09 11.65 -45.76
C LEU A 126 14.31 12.92 -44.93
N VAL A 127 14.12 14.09 -45.54
CA VAL A 127 14.30 15.38 -44.85
C VAL A 127 13.28 15.51 -43.72
N LEU A 128 12.00 15.20 -43.97
CA LEU A 128 10.96 15.27 -42.96
C LEU A 128 11.23 14.31 -41.79
N GLY A 129 11.55 13.06 -42.10
CA GLY A 129 11.86 12.04 -41.09
C GLY A 129 13.08 12.40 -40.26
N LEU A 130 14.13 12.93 -40.89
CA LEU A 130 15.34 13.38 -40.20
C LEU A 130 15.04 14.53 -39.24
N VAL A 131 14.29 15.55 -39.69
CA VAL A 131 13.94 16.70 -38.85
C VAL A 131 13.09 16.27 -37.65
N VAL A 132 12.04 15.46 -37.87
CA VAL A 132 11.16 14.98 -36.79
C VAL A 132 11.93 14.10 -35.79
N PHE A 133 12.79 13.21 -36.30
CA PHE A 133 13.64 12.38 -35.47
C PHE A 133 14.58 13.21 -34.59
N LEU A 134 15.26 14.21 -35.17
CA LEU A 134 16.16 15.09 -34.43
C LEU A 134 15.42 15.90 -33.37
N VAL A 135 14.24 16.42 -33.68
CA VAL A 135 13.39 17.10 -32.68
C VAL A 135 13.03 16.16 -31.53
N GLY A 136 12.68 14.90 -31.83
CA GLY A 136 12.38 13.88 -30.83
C GLY A 136 13.58 13.60 -29.92
N VAL A 137 14.75 13.36 -30.49
CA VAL A 137 15.98 13.05 -29.73
C VAL A 137 16.47 14.25 -28.93
N ILE A 138 16.52 15.44 -29.52
CA ILE A 138 16.97 16.65 -28.81
C ILE A 138 15.99 17.00 -27.69
N GLY A 139 14.69 16.91 -27.94
CA GLY A 139 13.71 17.18 -26.90
C GLY A 139 13.77 16.17 -25.75
N TRP A 140 14.00 14.90 -26.04
CA TRP A 140 14.21 13.87 -25.02
C TRP A 140 15.48 14.12 -24.21
N VAL A 141 16.63 14.19 -24.87
CA VAL A 141 17.95 14.23 -24.21
C VAL A 141 18.25 15.59 -23.60
N VAL A 142 17.78 16.70 -24.18
CA VAL A 142 18.14 18.04 -23.68
C VAL A 142 17.05 18.61 -22.79
N LEU A 143 15.78 18.49 -23.16
CA LEU A 143 14.73 19.14 -22.37
C LEU A 143 14.26 18.28 -21.20
N GLU A 144 14.19 16.96 -21.34
CA GLU A 144 13.79 16.12 -20.21
C GLU A 144 14.94 15.84 -19.25
N ASP A 145 16.16 15.55 -19.74
CA ASP A 145 17.29 15.34 -18.81
C ASP A 145 17.61 16.61 -18.03
N VAL A 146 17.66 17.79 -18.68
CA VAL A 146 17.96 19.06 -17.95
C VAL A 146 16.87 19.41 -16.95
N ARG A 147 15.58 19.24 -17.30
CA ARG A 147 14.48 19.45 -16.35
C ARG A 147 14.57 18.50 -15.15
N MET A 148 14.88 17.24 -15.40
CA MET A 148 15.07 16.26 -14.32
C MET A 148 16.22 16.65 -13.39
N TYR A 149 17.33 17.17 -13.93
CA TYR A 149 18.43 17.68 -13.11
C TYR A 149 18.05 18.94 -12.31
N GLU A 150 17.32 19.88 -12.92
CA GLU A 150 16.84 21.10 -12.23
C GLU A 150 15.88 20.76 -11.07
N ASP A 151 14.97 19.80 -11.28
CA ASP A 151 14.01 19.39 -10.25
C ASP A 151 14.71 18.68 -9.06
N VAL A 152 15.70 17.83 -9.32
CA VAL A 152 16.50 17.18 -8.26
C VAL A 152 17.29 18.20 -7.44
N VAL A 153 17.96 19.15 -8.11
CA VAL A 153 18.74 20.20 -7.43
C VAL A 153 17.82 21.15 -6.65
N SER A 154 16.60 21.40 -7.14
CA SER A 154 15.62 22.25 -6.46
C SER A 154 15.00 21.58 -5.24
N HIS A 155 14.82 20.25 -5.26
CA HIS A 155 14.31 19.49 -4.11
C HIS A 155 15.36 19.23 -3.01
N ASP A 156 16.65 19.20 -3.35
CA ASP A 156 17.75 19.07 -2.40
C ASP A 156 18.27 20.42 -1.87
N ALA A 157 17.64 21.54 -2.24
CA ALA A 157 17.98 22.83 -1.67
C ALA A 157 17.71 22.79 -0.15
N PRO A 158 18.72 23.00 0.72
CA PRO A 158 18.52 22.97 2.15
C PRO A 158 17.55 24.11 2.51
N VAL A 159 16.39 23.74 3.06
CA VAL A 159 15.56 24.68 3.81
C VAL A 159 16.48 25.29 4.87
N PRO A 160 16.60 26.63 4.96
CA PRO A 160 17.39 27.24 6.02
C PRO A 160 16.71 26.88 7.34
N ASP A 161 17.31 25.90 8.02
CA ASP A 161 16.82 25.36 9.27
C ASP A 161 16.98 26.45 10.34
N ALA A 162 15.86 27.07 10.70
CA ALA A 162 15.79 27.96 11.85
C ALA A 162 15.84 27.09 13.11
N GLY A 163 17.06 26.68 13.47
CA GLY A 163 17.46 26.30 14.81
C GLY A 163 16.87 24.99 15.34
N HIS A 164 17.60 23.89 15.12
CA HIS A 164 17.79 22.88 16.16
C HIS A 164 19.25 22.40 16.14
N GLU A 165 20.03 22.86 17.13
CA GLU A 165 21.26 22.20 17.54
C GLU A 165 20.93 20.77 17.97
N VAL A 166 21.47 19.77 17.27
CA VAL A 166 21.68 18.44 17.85
C VAL A 166 23.14 18.07 17.65
N ALA A 167 23.81 17.95 18.80
CA ALA A 167 25.20 17.65 18.99
C ALA A 167 25.65 16.41 18.21
N GLY A 168 26.83 16.50 17.61
CA GLY A 168 27.44 15.40 16.86
C GLY A 168 28.01 14.30 17.75
N HIS A 169 28.28 13.15 17.11
CA HIS A 169 29.54 12.41 17.24
C HIS A 169 29.67 11.33 16.14
N PRO A 170 30.88 10.76 15.90
CA PRO A 170 31.50 10.76 14.58
C PRO A 170 31.54 9.39 13.88
N ALA A 171 32.12 9.42 12.68
CA ALA A 171 32.36 8.32 11.76
C ALA A 171 33.03 7.08 12.37
N GLU A 172 32.57 5.90 11.96
CA GLU A 172 33.26 4.61 12.09
C GLU A 172 32.98 3.82 10.79
N GLU A 173 33.85 3.98 9.79
CA GLU A 173 34.93 3.05 9.41
C GLU A 173 34.45 1.87 8.56
N GLN A 174 34.62 2.04 7.24
CA GLN A 174 34.67 0.97 6.25
C GLN A 174 35.79 -0.02 6.60
N ARG A 175 35.48 -1.31 6.76
CA ARG A 175 36.44 -2.41 6.55
C ARG A 175 35.79 -3.67 6.00
N HIS A 176 36.26 -4.01 4.81
CA HIS A 176 36.36 -5.31 4.13
C HIS A 176 35.10 -6.03 3.63
#